data_AF-A0A0F5W2W2-F1
#
_entry.id   AF-A0A0F5W2W2-F1
#
_cell.length_a   1.000
_cell.length_b   1.000
_cell.length_c   1.000
_cell.angle_alpha   90.00
_cell.angle_beta   90.00
_cell.angle_gamma   90.00
#
_symmetry.space_group_name_H-M   'P 1'
#
loop_
_entity.id
_entity.type
_entity.pdbx_description
1 polymer ?
#
loop_
_entity_poly.entity_id
_entity_poly.type
_entity_poly.pdbx_seq_one_letter_code
_entity_poly.pdbx_strand_id
1 'polypeptide(L)'
;MFSLHEPALFTRLRTARRVLIAGAGGGFDIYAGLPLALALRSAGKEVHLANLSFADLYGLDADAWLDMDVAAVRPDTAARGDYFPERSLAQWLDRQGLPATVYAFPRSGVQPLRAAYRALLDHLGPVDALVLVDGGTDILLRGDEHGLGTPEEDMASLAAVAGLEEIPERLVACLGFGVDSYHGVNHSLVLENLAALDREGGYLGAFSLPHESREGALYLDAVAHAQECTPEYPSIVNGSVAAAVRGDFGDVRFTERTRDSELFINPLMALYFCVDATALAGRNLYLDRLENTALMRQISSVIAEFRDELPRQRPPRAYPH
;
A
#
# COMPACT_ATOMS: atom_id res chain seq x y z
N MET A 1 14.60 8.82 19.59
CA MET A 1 13.82 8.49 20.81
C MET A 1 12.36 8.57 20.43
N PHE A 2 11.60 7.51 20.69
CA PHE A 2 10.15 7.46 20.48
C PHE A 2 9.43 8.20 21.61
N SER A 3 8.27 8.79 21.30
CA SER A 3 7.46 9.51 22.28
C SER A 3 5.98 9.46 21.89
N LEU A 4 5.08 9.77 22.83
CA LEU A 4 3.65 9.88 22.52
C LEU A 4 3.29 11.15 21.71
N HIS A 5 4.20 12.12 21.62
CA HIS A 5 3.95 13.38 20.89
C HIS A 5 4.09 13.26 19.37
N GLU A 6 4.83 12.25 18.91
CA GLU A 6 5.11 12.05 17.48
C GLU A 6 4.95 10.55 17.18
N PRO A 7 4.12 10.14 16.20
CA PRO A 7 4.01 8.74 15.82
C PRO A 7 5.38 8.16 15.43
N ALA A 8 5.65 6.91 15.82
CA ALA A 8 6.98 6.33 15.65
C ALA A 8 7.41 6.21 14.18
N LEU A 9 6.45 6.08 13.24
CA LEU A 9 6.70 6.19 11.80
C LEU A 9 7.43 7.51 11.46
N PHE A 10 6.92 8.66 11.92
CA PHE A 10 7.54 9.96 11.66
C PHE A 10 8.85 10.13 12.43
N THR A 11 8.99 9.52 13.60
CA THR A 11 10.28 9.44 14.30
C THR A 11 11.34 8.72 13.45
N ARG A 12 11.01 7.59 12.81
CA ARG A 12 11.93 6.85 11.91
C ARG A 12 12.29 7.68 10.68
N LEU A 13 11.32 8.37 10.11
CA LEU A 13 11.49 9.21 8.92
C LEU A 13 12.12 10.58 9.19
N ARG A 14 12.42 10.93 10.45
CA ARG A 14 12.81 12.29 10.85
C ARG A 14 14.06 12.80 10.11
N THR A 15 15.08 11.95 9.99
CA THR A 15 16.36 12.30 9.35
C THR A 15 16.36 12.12 7.84
N ALA A 16 15.37 11.40 7.28
CA ALA A 16 15.23 11.20 5.84
C ALA A 16 14.96 12.55 5.14
N ARG A 17 15.70 12.83 4.08
CA ARG A 17 15.49 14.00 3.21
C ARG A 17 14.66 13.63 2.00
N ARG A 18 14.96 12.47 1.41
CA ARG A 18 14.24 11.93 0.26
C ARG A 18 13.53 10.64 0.65
N VAL A 19 12.21 10.61 0.43
CA VAL A 19 11.34 9.48 0.78
C VAL A 19 10.61 9.01 -0.48
N LEU A 20 10.67 7.71 -0.75
CA LEU A 20 9.80 7.06 -1.73
C LEU A 20 8.61 6.44 -1.00
N ILE A 21 7.39 6.76 -1.41
CA ILE A 21 6.17 6.10 -0.94
C ILE A 21 5.63 5.28 -2.09
N ALA A 22 5.42 3.98 -1.88
CA ALA A 22 5.03 3.06 -2.93
C ALA A 22 3.83 2.18 -2.52
N GLY A 23 2.77 2.16 -3.33
CA GLY A 23 1.63 1.25 -3.10
C GLY A 23 1.99 -0.21 -3.37
N ALA A 24 1.65 -1.10 -2.43
CA ALA A 24 2.16 -2.47 -2.37
C ALA A 24 1.26 -3.50 -3.07
N GLY A 25 -0.04 -3.49 -2.79
CA GLY A 25 -1.07 -4.40 -3.34
C GLY A 25 -1.60 -3.95 -4.71
N GLY A 26 -1.19 -2.77 -5.15
CA GLY A 26 -1.50 -2.18 -6.44
C GLY A 26 -2.83 -1.47 -6.52
N GLY A 27 -3.37 -1.28 -7.73
CA GLY A 27 -4.60 -0.51 -7.94
C GLY A 27 -4.54 0.88 -7.29
N PHE A 28 -5.32 1.11 -6.23
CA PHE A 28 -5.43 2.39 -5.54
C PHE A 28 -4.60 2.51 -4.26
N ASP A 29 -3.74 1.55 -3.93
CA ASP A 29 -2.98 1.54 -2.67
C ASP A 29 -2.13 2.79 -2.44
N ILE A 30 -1.58 3.38 -3.50
CA ILE A 30 -0.83 4.64 -3.39
C ILE A 30 -1.64 5.79 -2.74
N TYR A 31 -2.99 5.74 -2.78
CA TYR A 31 -3.83 6.72 -2.09
C TYR A 31 -3.72 6.60 -0.56
N ALA A 32 -3.50 5.41 -0.02
CA ALA A 32 -3.20 5.22 1.40
C ALA A 32 -1.88 5.91 1.79
N GLY A 33 -0.97 6.15 0.84
CA GLY A 33 0.26 6.91 1.06
C GLY A 33 0.13 8.42 0.95
N LEU A 34 -0.98 8.93 0.39
CA LEU A 34 -1.13 10.36 0.11
C LEU A 34 -1.08 11.23 1.38
N PRO A 35 -1.77 10.91 2.49
CA PRO A 35 -1.64 11.67 3.73
C PRO A 35 -0.20 11.74 4.24
N LEU A 36 0.53 10.62 4.18
CA LEU A 36 1.93 10.55 4.59
C LEU A 36 2.81 11.43 3.70
N ALA A 37 2.59 11.38 2.38
CA ALA A 37 3.31 12.20 1.42
C ALA A 37 3.11 13.70 1.68
N LEU A 38 1.87 14.12 1.96
CA LEU A 38 1.53 15.50 2.26
C LEU A 38 2.18 15.98 3.56
N ALA A 39 2.13 15.15 4.63
CA ALA A 39 2.77 15.46 5.90
C ALA A 39 4.29 15.61 5.74
N LEU A 40 4.95 14.66 5.06
CA LEU A 40 6.41 14.68 4.85
C LEU A 40 6.84 15.86 3.97
N ARG A 41 6.10 16.19 2.91
CA ARG A 41 6.33 17.39 2.08
C ARG A 41 6.19 18.67 2.90
N SER A 42 5.18 18.75 3.78
CA SER A 42 5.00 19.91 4.66
C SER A 42 6.16 20.08 5.66
N ALA A 43 6.80 18.97 6.03
CA ALA A 43 8.03 18.94 6.82
C ALA A 43 9.31 19.25 6.01
N GLY A 44 9.19 19.64 4.74
CA GLY A 44 10.31 20.04 3.89
C GLY A 44 11.09 18.89 3.26
N LYS A 45 10.51 17.67 3.22
CA LYS A 45 11.14 16.50 2.60
C LYS A 45 10.80 16.41 1.12
N GLU A 46 11.73 15.86 0.33
CA GLU A 46 11.49 15.47 -1.04
C GLU A 46 10.76 14.12 -1.06
N VAL A 47 9.56 14.08 -1.63
CA VAL A 47 8.72 12.87 -1.62
C VAL A 47 8.33 12.49 -3.03
N HIS A 48 8.69 11.27 -3.41
CA HIS A 48 8.32 10.62 -4.67
C HIS A 48 7.26 9.55 -4.41
N LEU A 49 6.39 9.34 -5.40
CA LEU A 49 5.29 8.38 -5.32
C LEU A 49 5.51 7.29 -6.37
N ALA A 50 5.31 6.04 -5.99
CA ALA A 50 5.29 4.92 -6.91
C ALA A 50 4.09 3.99 -6.63
N ASN A 51 3.76 3.10 -7.56
CA ASN A 51 2.70 2.12 -7.36
C ASN A 51 2.96 0.86 -8.19
N LEU A 52 2.64 -0.31 -7.64
CA LEU A 52 2.50 -1.52 -8.46
C LEU A 52 1.19 -1.41 -9.25
N SER A 53 1.26 -1.23 -10.57
CA SER A 53 0.08 -0.82 -11.33
C SER A 53 -0.79 -1.97 -11.80
N PHE A 54 -2.10 -1.75 -11.72
CA PHE A 54 -3.13 -2.60 -12.33
C PHE A 54 -3.57 -2.09 -13.71
N ALA A 55 -3.11 -0.91 -14.11
CA ALA A 55 -3.35 -0.40 -15.45
C ALA A 55 -2.52 -1.17 -16.50
N ASP A 56 -2.94 -1.13 -17.77
CA ASP A 56 -2.20 -1.69 -18.89
C ASP A 56 -1.01 -0.79 -19.27
N LEU A 57 0.09 -0.89 -18.50
CA LEU A 57 1.28 -0.05 -18.70
C LEU A 57 1.98 -0.31 -20.04
N TYR A 58 1.94 -1.55 -20.56
CA TYR A 58 2.61 -1.88 -21.83
C TYR A 58 1.93 -1.25 -23.04
N GLY A 59 0.74 -0.65 -22.87
CA GLY A 59 0.08 0.17 -23.87
C GLY A 59 0.49 1.64 -23.88
N LEU A 60 1.38 2.08 -22.97
CA LEU A 60 1.86 3.47 -22.89
C LEU A 60 2.86 3.81 -24.02
N ASP A 61 2.96 5.11 -24.30
CA ASP A 61 3.95 5.63 -25.24
C ASP A 61 5.39 5.45 -24.71
N ALA A 62 6.35 5.34 -25.63
CA ALA A 62 7.75 5.03 -25.30
C ALA A 62 8.42 6.08 -24.39
N ASP A 63 7.97 7.33 -24.44
CA ASP A 63 8.47 8.44 -23.62
C ASP A 63 7.94 8.43 -22.18
N ALA A 64 6.92 7.63 -21.89
CA ALA A 64 6.45 7.38 -20.53
C ALA A 64 7.39 6.45 -19.76
N TRP A 65 8.24 5.67 -20.43
CA TRP A 65 9.15 4.72 -19.81
C TRP A 65 10.46 5.39 -19.41
N LEU A 66 10.75 5.36 -18.11
CA LEU A 66 12.01 5.82 -17.54
C LEU A 66 13.10 4.77 -17.73
N ASP A 67 12.76 3.51 -17.48
CA ASP A 67 13.62 2.34 -17.65
C ASP A 67 12.72 1.11 -17.89
N MET A 68 13.31 -0.07 -18.05
CA MET A 68 12.62 -1.34 -18.10
C MET A 68 11.74 -1.51 -16.85
N ASP A 69 10.45 -1.71 -17.08
CA ASP A 69 9.45 -1.90 -16.04
C ASP A 69 9.30 -0.70 -15.07
N VAL A 70 9.71 0.51 -15.48
CA VAL A 70 9.46 1.75 -14.73
C VAL A 70 8.84 2.82 -15.63
N ALA A 71 7.56 3.12 -15.43
CA ALA A 71 6.87 4.21 -16.11
C ALA A 71 6.80 5.46 -15.22
N ALA A 72 7.03 6.64 -15.78
CA ALA A 72 6.81 7.94 -15.15
C ALA A 72 5.45 8.49 -15.58
N VAL A 73 4.40 8.20 -14.80
CA VAL A 73 3.03 8.62 -15.11
C VAL A 73 2.84 10.09 -14.73
N ARG A 74 2.42 10.89 -15.70
CA ARG A 74 2.13 12.32 -15.60
C ARG A 74 0.63 12.58 -15.87
N PRO A 75 0.12 13.79 -15.58
CA PRO A 75 -1.30 14.11 -15.78
C PRO A 75 -1.80 13.88 -17.21
N ASP A 76 -0.93 14.08 -18.18
CA ASP A 76 -1.17 13.99 -19.62
C ASP A 76 -0.77 12.65 -20.24
N THR A 77 -0.28 11.69 -19.45
CA THR A 77 0.09 10.36 -19.95
C THR A 77 -1.11 9.70 -20.65
N ALA A 78 -0.95 9.46 -21.96
CA ALA A 78 -1.94 8.76 -22.75
C ALA A 78 -2.02 7.30 -22.31
N ALA A 79 -3.22 6.77 -22.16
CA ALA A 79 -3.45 5.38 -21.76
C ALA A 79 -4.72 4.85 -22.40
N ARG A 80 -4.77 3.53 -22.55
CA ARG A 80 -5.94 2.81 -23.03
C ARG A 80 -6.76 2.35 -21.83
N GLY A 81 -8.06 2.60 -21.88
CA GLY A 81 -8.99 2.21 -20.82
C GLY A 81 -9.16 3.24 -19.71
N ASP A 82 -10.14 2.96 -18.85
CA ASP A 82 -10.65 3.92 -17.88
C ASP A 82 -10.14 3.65 -16.45
N TYR A 83 -9.48 2.52 -16.21
CA TYR A 83 -8.87 2.20 -14.92
C TYR A 83 -7.38 2.59 -14.93
N PHE A 84 -7.06 3.79 -14.42
CA PHE A 84 -5.66 4.22 -14.26
C PHE A 84 -5.49 5.08 -12.99
N PRO A 85 -5.38 4.45 -11.80
CA PRO A 85 -5.29 5.14 -10.52
C PRO A 85 -4.13 6.14 -10.42
N GLU A 86 -2.96 5.78 -10.96
CA GLU A 86 -1.74 6.58 -10.93
C GLU A 86 -1.90 7.85 -11.76
N ARG A 87 -2.50 7.75 -12.94
CA ARG A 87 -2.80 8.93 -13.78
C ARG A 87 -3.86 9.81 -13.12
N SER A 88 -4.90 9.22 -12.53
CA SER A 88 -5.92 9.97 -11.80
C SER A 88 -5.29 10.74 -10.62
N LEU A 89 -4.35 10.10 -9.90
CA LEU A 89 -3.59 10.74 -8.83
C LEU A 89 -2.66 11.83 -9.36
N ALA A 90 -1.96 11.60 -10.46
CA ALA A 90 -1.12 12.60 -11.12
C ALA A 90 -1.92 13.86 -11.51
N GLN A 91 -3.09 13.67 -12.12
CA GLN A 91 -4.00 14.77 -12.47
C GLN A 91 -4.48 15.54 -11.23
N TRP A 92 -4.82 14.84 -10.16
CA TRP A 92 -5.19 15.47 -8.90
C TRP A 92 -4.03 16.27 -8.31
N LEU A 93 -2.82 15.69 -8.25
CA LEU A 93 -1.61 16.36 -7.75
C LEU A 93 -1.31 17.66 -8.51
N ASP A 94 -1.44 17.63 -9.84
CA ASP A 94 -1.24 18.82 -10.69
C ASP A 94 -2.25 19.93 -10.37
N ARG A 95 -3.53 19.59 -10.19
CA ARG A 95 -4.57 20.55 -9.77
C ARG A 95 -4.29 21.18 -8.41
N GLN A 96 -3.63 20.45 -7.52
CA GLN A 96 -3.21 20.94 -6.20
C GLN A 96 -1.87 21.70 -6.23
N GLY A 97 -1.24 21.86 -7.39
CA GLY A 97 0.08 22.49 -7.53
C GLY A 97 1.21 21.69 -6.88
N LEU A 98 1.07 20.36 -6.80
CA LEU A 98 2.03 19.45 -6.21
C LEU A 98 2.86 18.74 -7.30
N PRO A 99 4.04 18.17 -6.98
CA PRO A 99 4.77 17.31 -7.91
C PRO A 99 3.87 16.16 -8.39
N ALA A 100 3.57 16.17 -9.69
CA ALA A 100 2.50 15.40 -10.31
C ALA A 100 2.98 14.13 -11.06
N THR A 101 4.20 13.66 -10.77
CA THR A 101 4.68 12.38 -11.28
C THR A 101 4.37 11.28 -10.28
N VAL A 102 3.72 10.22 -10.74
CA VAL A 102 3.56 8.95 -10.02
C VAL A 102 4.27 7.87 -10.82
N TYR A 103 5.30 7.25 -10.25
CA TYR A 103 5.99 6.15 -10.92
C TYR A 103 5.13 4.89 -10.86
N ALA A 104 5.16 4.07 -11.90
CA ALA A 104 4.34 2.87 -11.98
C ALA A 104 5.20 1.67 -12.41
N PHE A 105 5.05 0.57 -11.69
CA PHE A 105 5.68 -0.71 -12.00
C PHE A 105 4.64 -1.67 -12.58
N PRO A 106 4.93 -2.42 -13.66
CA PRO A 106 4.03 -3.45 -14.12
C PRO A 106 4.02 -4.64 -13.16
N ARG A 107 2.89 -5.35 -13.12
CA ARG A 107 2.78 -6.62 -12.36
C ARG A 107 3.83 -7.61 -12.85
N SER A 108 4.75 -7.94 -11.97
CA SER A 108 5.89 -8.82 -12.22
C SER A 108 6.20 -9.64 -10.96
N GLY A 109 7.16 -10.55 -11.06
CA GLY A 109 7.69 -11.26 -9.89
C GLY A 109 8.69 -10.41 -9.10
N VAL A 110 9.27 -10.99 -8.06
CA VAL A 110 10.17 -10.28 -7.13
C VAL A 110 11.42 -9.73 -7.81
N GLN A 111 12.09 -10.49 -8.70
CA GLN A 111 13.35 -10.02 -9.29
C GLN A 111 13.17 -8.83 -10.23
N PRO A 112 12.25 -8.87 -11.23
CA PRO A 112 12.03 -7.71 -12.09
C PRO A 112 11.52 -6.50 -11.30
N LEU A 113 10.62 -6.71 -10.32
CA LEU A 113 10.13 -5.62 -9.50
C LEU A 113 11.26 -4.97 -8.67
N ARG A 114 12.16 -5.76 -8.07
CA ARG A 114 13.32 -5.21 -7.35
C ARG A 114 14.28 -4.47 -8.28
N ALA A 115 14.48 -4.97 -9.50
CA ALA A 115 15.28 -4.28 -10.51
C ALA A 115 14.64 -2.95 -10.92
N ALA A 116 13.32 -2.91 -11.08
CA ALA A 116 12.57 -1.70 -11.38
C ALA A 116 12.65 -0.67 -10.24
N TYR A 117 12.56 -1.10 -8.98
CA TYR A 117 12.84 -0.23 -7.84
C TYR A 117 14.25 0.34 -7.91
N ARG A 118 15.29 -0.47 -8.16
CA ARG A 118 16.67 0.02 -8.29
C ARG A 118 16.84 1.03 -9.42
N ALA A 119 16.27 0.78 -10.59
CA ALA A 119 16.29 1.72 -11.71
C ALA A 119 15.62 3.06 -11.34
N LEU A 120 14.51 3.01 -10.59
CA LEU A 120 13.88 4.22 -10.06
C LEU A 120 14.79 4.94 -9.06
N LEU A 121 15.43 4.22 -8.14
CA LEU A 121 16.37 4.82 -7.18
C LEU A 121 17.57 5.49 -7.88
N ASP A 122 18.11 4.87 -8.92
CA ASP A 122 19.21 5.43 -9.72
C ASP A 122 18.79 6.74 -10.39
N HIS A 123 17.55 6.82 -10.88
CA HIS A 123 17.00 8.04 -11.48
C HIS A 123 16.73 9.14 -10.45
N LEU A 124 16.12 8.79 -9.32
CA LEU A 124 15.79 9.76 -8.28
C LEU A 124 17.06 10.28 -7.58
N GLY A 125 18.11 9.47 -7.53
CA GLY A 125 19.28 9.65 -6.67
C GLY A 125 19.02 9.09 -5.26
N PRO A 126 19.95 9.27 -4.30
CA PRO A 126 19.90 8.61 -3.00
C PRO A 126 18.58 8.85 -2.27
N VAL A 127 17.85 7.77 -2.00
CA VAL A 127 16.61 7.74 -1.22
C VAL A 127 16.96 7.25 0.18
N ASP A 128 16.60 8.02 1.20
CA ASP A 128 16.92 7.70 2.60
C ASP A 128 15.91 6.73 3.21
N ALA A 129 14.67 6.76 2.70
CA ALA A 129 13.58 5.93 3.19
C ALA A 129 12.60 5.50 2.10
N LEU A 130 12.11 4.28 2.21
CA LEU A 130 11.02 3.73 1.39
C LEU A 130 9.88 3.27 2.31
N VAL A 131 8.68 3.79 2.07
CA VAL A 131 7.46 3.39 2.78
C VAL A 131 6.54 2.68 1.80
N LEU A 132 6.37 1.37 1.98
CA LEU A 132 5.29 0.63 1.33
C LEU A 132 3.96 1.00 1.98
N VAL A 133 2.93 1.21 1.17
CA VAL A 133 1.59 1.51 1.66
C VAL A 133 0.60 0.50 1.10
N ASP A 134 -0.28 0.04 1.98
CA ASP A 134 -1.30 -0.97 1.68
C ASP A 134 -2.67 -0.41 2.04
N GLY A 135 -3.59 -0.49 1.08
CA GLY A 135 -5.00 -0.20 1.23
C GLY A 135 -5.74 -1.40 1.83
N GLY A 136 -5.47 -1.70 3.08
CA GLY A 136 -5.82 -2.98 3.67
C GLY A 136 -4.86 -3.31 4.79
N THR A 137 -4.75 -4.59 5.11
CA THR A 137 -3.89 -5.16 6.15
C THR A 137 -3.39 -6.56 5.81
N ASP A 138 -3.68 -7.09 4.61
CA ASP A 138 -3.23 -8.41 4.17
C ASP A 138 -1.72 -8.50 3.98
N ILE A 139 -1.02 -7.40 3.73
CA ILE A 139 0.46 -7.39 3.75
C ILE A 139 1.03 -7.83 5.13
N LEU A 140 0.26 -7.70 6.21
CA LEU A 140 0.66 -8.07 7.57
C LEU A 140 0.50 -9.58 7.86
N LEU A 141 0.03 -10.36 6.89
CA LEU A 141 -0.19 -11.79 7.03
C LEU A 141 1.10 -12.60 6.78
N ARG A 142 1.17 -13.76 7.43
CA ARG A 142 2.38 -14.61 7.45
C ARG A 142 2.30 -15.78 6.48
N GLY A 143 1.08 -16.16 6.07
CA GLY A 143 0.81 -17.23 5.12
C GLY A 143 0.04 -18.43 5.66
N ASP A 144 0.13 -18.65 6.98
CA ASP A 144 -0.55 -19.76 7.64
C ASP A 144 -1.93 -19.38 8.17
N GLU A 145 -2.42 -18.16 7.95
CA GLU A 145 -3.78 -17.74 8.30
C GLU A 145 -4.85 -18.43 7.43
N HIS A 146 -6.06 -18.52 8.00
CA HIS A 146 -7.22 -19.11 7.33
C HIS A 146 -7.47 -18.52 5.93
N GLY A 147 -7.45 -17.19 5.81
CA GLY A 147 -7.52 -16.47 4.54
C GLY A 147 -6.41 -15.43 4.46
N LEU A 148 -5.91 -15.19 3.24
CA LEU A 148 -4.78 -14.30 2.98
C LEU A 148 -5.14 -12.99 2.29
N GLY A 149 -6.41 -12.75 1.96
CA GLY A 149 -6.75 -11.59 1.14
C GLY A 149 -6.26 -11.78 -0.30
N THR A 150 -5.53 -10.79 -0.81
CA THR A 150 -4.92 -10.74 -2.14
C THR A 150 -3.38 -10.63 -2.02
N PRO A 151 -2.70 -11.70 -1.55
CA PRO A 151 -1.33 -11.59 -1.07
C PRO A 151 -0.28 -11.40 -2.18
N GLU A 152 -0.58 -11.70 -3.44
CA GLU A 152 0.44 -11.78 -4.50
C GLU A 152 1.22 -10.47 -4.68
N GLU A 153 0.50 -9.39 -4.93
CA GLU A 153 1.06 -8.05 -5.12
C GLU A 153 1.80 -7.56 -3.87
N ASP A 154 1.18 -7.69 -2.70
CA ASP A 154 1.75 -7.28 -1.42
C ASP A 154 3.07 -7.97 -1.15
N MET A 155 3.12 -9.29 -1.38
CA MET A 155 4.31 -10.08 -1.13
C MET A 155 5.38 -9.86 -2.18
N ALA A 156 5.00 -9.58 -3.44
CA ALA A 156 5.95 -9.14 -4.46
C ALA A 156 6.64 -7.85 -4.02
N SER A 157 5.85 -6.86 -3.61
CA SER A 157 6.33 -5.55 -3.14
C SER A 157 7.17 -5.67 -1.87
N LEU A 158 6.69 -6.42 -0.87
CA LEU A 158 7.41 -6.64 0.39
C LEU A 158 8.75 -7.34 0.15
N ALA A 159 8.78 -8.42 -0.64
CA ALA A 159 10.02 -9.13 -0.96
C ALA A 159 10.99 -8.26 -1.76
N ALA A 160 10.48 -7.48 -2.74
CA ALA A 160 11.31 -6.58 -3.52
C ALA A 160 11.99 -5.55 -2.62
N VAL A 161 11.22 -4.82 -1.80
CA VAL A 161 11.71 -3.75 -0.92
C VAL A 161 12.56 -4.28 0.23
N ALA A 162 12.22 -5.41 0.83
CA ALA A 162 13.03 -6.01 1.90
C ALA A 162 14.45 -6.35 1.40
N GLY A 163 14.60 -6.68 0.11
CA GLY A 163 15.90 -6.94 -0.52
C GLY A 163 16.68 -5.70 -1.00
N LEU A 164 16.17 -4.48 -0.76
CA LEU A 164 16.87 -3.22 -1.07
C LEU A 164 17.71 -2.77 0.14
N GLU A 165 18.81 -3.49 0.40
CA GLU A 165 19.72 -3.22 1.53
C GLU A 165 20.38 -1.82 1.46
N GLU A 166 20.43 -1.22 0.27
CA GLU A 166 20.90 0.13 0.03
C GLU A 166 19.99 1.22 0.63
N ILE A 167 18.74 0.90 1.00
CA ILE A 167 17.81 1.84 1.64
C ILE A 167 17.82 1.61 3.17
N PRO A 168 18.28 2.59 3.98
CA PRO A 168 18.38 2.42 5.42
C PRO A 168 17.01 2.22 6.11
N GLU A 169 16.02 3.04 5.75
CA GLU A 169 14.69 3.03 6.37
C GLU A 169 13.68 2.40 5.41
N ARG A 170 13.25 1.16 5.70
CA ARG A 170 12.24 0.44 4.91
C ARG A 170 11.05 0.13 5.81
N LEU A 171 9.91 0.73 5.53
CA LEU A 171 8.73 0.73 6.40
C LEU A 171 7.50 0.27 5.62
N VAL A 172 6.49 -0.22 6.33
CA VAL A 172 5.15 -0.49 5.80
C VAL A 172 4.13 0.30 6.60
N ALA A 173 3.15 0.88 5.94
CA ALA A 173 2.01 1.56 6.56
C ALA A 173 0.70 1.10 5.92
N CYS A 174 -0.15 0.47 6.72
CA CYS A 174 -1.42 -0.10 6.29
C CYS A 174 -2.56 0.81 6.74
N LEU A 175 -3.50 1.14 5.85
CA LEU A 175 -4.68 1.98 6.15
C LEU A 175 -5.94 1.29 5.63
N GLY A 176 -6.98 1.20 6.46
CA GLY A 176 -8.22 0.52 6.10
C GLY A 176 -8.50 -0.78 6.84
N PHE A 177 -7.96 -0.94 8.05
CA PHE A 177 -8.22 -2.12 8.91
C PHE A 177 -9.71 -2.49 8.93
N GLY A 178 -10.02 -3.73 8.55
CA GLY A 178 -11.38 -4.25 8.44
C GLY A 178 -11.80 -4.55 7.01
N VAL A 179 -11.24 -3.83 6.02
CA VAL A 179 -11.72 -3.90 4.63
C VAL A 179 -11.44 -5.26 3.97
N ASP A 180 -10.35 -5.93 4.32
CA ASP A 180 -9.96 -7.20 3.68
C ASP A 180 -10.78 -8.39 4.17
N SER A 181 -11.74 -8.16 5.07
CA SER A 181 -12.65 -9.20 5.55
C SER A 181 -13.49 -9.78 4.40
N TYR A 182 -13.79 -8.98 3.38
CA TYR A 182 -14.45 -9.43 2.14
C TYR A 182 -13.55 -10.36 1.30
N HIS A 183 -12.24 -10.32 1.52
CA HIS A 183 -11.25 -11.20 0.90
C HIS A 183 -10.78 -12.33 1.85
N GLY A 184 -11.52 -12.57 2.94
CA GLY A 184 -11.31 -13.69 3.86
C GLY A 184 -10.26 -13.44 4.95
N VAL A 185 -9.76 -12.21 5.08
CA VAL A 185 -8.81 -11.86 6.15
C VAL A 185 -9.50 -11.85 7.51
N ASN A 186 -8.92 -12.56 8.47
CA ASN A 186 -9.36 -12.51 9.87
C ASN A 186 -8.53 -11.48 10.66
N HIS A 187 -9.13 -10.33 10.94
CA HIS A 187 -8.47 -9.21 11.61
C HIS A 187 -7.95 -9.52 13.03
N SER A 188 -8.51 -10.50 13.73
CA SER A 188 -7.93 -10.96 15.00
C SER A 188 -6.57 -11.62 14.81
N LEU A 189 -6.34 -12.30 13.68
CA LEU A 189 -5.03 -12.85 13.32
C LEU A 189 -4.04 -11.74 12.89
N VAL A 190 -4.52 -10.69 12.22
CA VAL A 190 -3.72 -9.48 11.94
C VAL A 190 -3.23 -8.85 13.25
N LEU A 191 -4.11 -8.67 14.23
CA LEU A 191 -3.75 -8.15 15.55
C LEU A 191 -2.77 -9.07 16.30
N GLU A 192 -2.92 -10.39 16.17
CA GLU A 192 -1.96 -11.36 16.70
C GLU A 192 -0.57 -11.20 16.04
N ASN A 193 -0.52 -11.00 14.73
CA ASN A 193 0.74 -10.77 14.00
C ASN A 193 1.41 -9.47 14.42
N LEU A 194 0.65 -8.38 14.56
CA LEU A 194 1.15 -7.09 15.05
C LEU A 194 1.72 -7.22 16.48
N ALA A 195 1.01 -7.90 17.38
CA ALA A 195 1.53 -8.16 18.73
C ALA A 195 2.82 -8.98 18.73
N ALA A 196 2.97 -9.87 17.75
CA ALA A 196 4.19 -10.65 17.59
C ALA A 196 5.34 -9.80 17.02
N LEU A 197 5.08 -8.91 16.05
CA LEU A 197 6.03 -7.92 15.55
C LEU A 197 6.48 -6.95 16.65
N ASP A 198 5.56 -6.49 17.49
CA ASP A 198 5.83 -5.57 18.59
C ASP A 198 6.81 -6.15 19.61
N ARG A 199 6.67 -7.44 19.95
CA ARG A 199 7.61 -8.15 20.83
C ARG A 199 9.06 -8.17 20.31
N GLU A 200 9.25 -8.00 19.00
CA GLU A 200 10.56 -7.96 18.36
C GLU A 200 10.98 -6.52 18.00
N GLY A 201 10.19 -5.51 18.39
CA GLY A 201 10.44 -4.10 18.08
C GLY A 201 10.13 -3.72 16.63
N GLY A 202 9.45 -4.59 15.87
CA GLY A 202 9.08 -4.36 14.47
C GLY A 202 7.79 -3.57 14.29
N TYR A 203 6.97 -3.41 15.33
CA TYR A 203 5.75 -2.60 15.27
C TYR A 203 6.05 -1.15 15.68
N LEU A 204 5.63 -0.20 14.82
CA LEU A 204 5.81 1.24 15.02
C LEU A 204 4.53 1.91 15.54
N GLY A 205 3.57 1.12 16.04
CA GLY A 205 2.32 1.63 16.57
C GLY A 205 1.30 1.97 15.49
N ALA A 206 0.23 2.62 15.95
CA ALA A 206 -0.85 3.11 15.11
C ALA A 206 -1.17 4.57 15.40
N PHE A 207 -1.67 5.29 14.40
CA PHE A 207 -2.17 6.66 14.55
C PHE A 207 -3.32 6.92 13.58
N SER A 208 -4.23 7.81 13.96
CA SER A 208 -5.39 8.16 13.13
C SER A 208 -5.04 9.18 12.06
N LEU A 209 -5.66 9.04 10.89
CA LEU A 209 -5.79 10.12 9.91
C LEU A 209 -6.90 11.09 10.38
N PRO A 210 -6.57 12.31 10.84
CA PRO A 210 -7.58 13.21 11.36
C PRO A 210 -8.33 13.91 10.22
N HIS A 211 -9.66 13.85 10.22
CA HIS A 211 -10.50 14.53 9.22
C HIS A 211 -10.21 16.03 9.12
N GLU A 212 -10.04 16.71 10.26
CA GLU A 212 -9.80 18.15 10.32
C GLU A 212 -8.37 18.54 9.92
N SER A 213 -7.47 17.58 9.69
CA SER A 213 -6.11 17.89 9.23
C SER A 213 -6.12 18.22 7.73
N ARG A 214 -5.10 18.96 7.30
CA ARG A 214 -4.89 19.26 5.87
C ARG A 214 -4.75 17.97 5.05
N GLU A 215 -4.02 17.00 5.59
CA GLU A 215 -3.80 15.68 4.98
C GLU A 215 -5.11 14.91 4.85
N GLY A 216 -5.96 14.91 5.90
CA GLY A 216 -7.27 14.27 5.87
C GLY A 216 -8.21 14.90 4.84
N ALA A 217 -8.33 16.23 4.83
CA ALA A 217 -9.17 16.94 3.86
C ALA A 217 -8.73 16.69 2.41
N LEU A 218 -7.42 16.76 2.14
CA LEU A 218 -6.87 16.52 0.81
C LEU A 218 -6.99 15.04 0.37
N TYR A 219 -6.87 14.10 1.31
CA TYR A 219 -7.14 12.69 1.04
C TYR A 219 -8.59 12.46 0.60
N LEU A 220 -9.56 13.04 1.32
CA LEU A 220 -10.97 12.92 0.96
C LEU A 220 -11.25 13.50 -0.43
N ASP A 221 -10.64 14.64 -0.76
CA ASP A 221 -10.73 15.28 -2.08
C ASP A 221 -10.12 14.40 -3.19
N ALA A 222 -8.94 13.83 -2.95
CA ALA A 222 -8.29 12.92 -3.89
C ALA A 222 -9.12 11.66 -4.14
N VAL A 223 -9.69 11.05 -3.10
CA VAL A 223 -10.56 9.87 -3.24
C VAL A 223 -11.83 10.20 -4.01
N ALA A 224 -12.45 11.36 -3.77
CA ALA A 224 -13.61 11.79 -4.54
C ALA A 224 -13.26 11.98 -6.02
N HIS A 225 -12.13 12.64 -6.31
CA HIS A 225 -11.63 12.81 -7.67
C HIS A 225 -11.36 11.46 -8.37
N ALA A 226 -10.73 10.51 -7.65
CA ALA A 226 -10.50 9.16 -8.16
C ALA A 226 -11.80 8.44 -8.52
N GLN A 227 -12.84 8.58 -7.70
CA GLN A 227 -14.17 8.00 -7.97
C GLN A 227 -14.80 8.60 -9.23
N GLU A 228 -14.68 9.91 -9.43
CA GLU A 228 -15.15 10.58 -10.66
C GLU A 228 -14.40 10.10 -11.90
N CYS A 229 -13.09 9.85 -11.78
CA CYS A 229 -12.26 9.36 -12.88
C CYS A 229 -12.44 7.86 -13.17
N THR A 230 -12.96 7.09 -12.20
CA THR A 230 -13.14 5.62 -12.33
C THR A 230 -14.55 5.17 -11.91
N PRO A 231 -15.62 5.73 -12.52
CA PRO A 231 -16.99 5.54 -12.04
C PRO A 231 -17.47 4.08 -12.10
N GLU A 232 -16.95 3.29 -13.06
CA GLU A 232 -17.29 1.86 -13.18
C GLU A 232 -16.56 0.99 -12.14
N TYR A 233 -15.35 1.38 -11.77
CA TYR A 233 -14.47 0.60 -10.88
C TYR A 233 -13.82 1.45 -9.79
N PRO A 234 -14.61 2.18 -8.96
CA PRO A 234 -14.05 2.99 -7.90
C PRO A 234 -13.39 2.09 -6.84
N SER A 235 -12.42 2.64 -6.13
CA SER A 235 -11.79 1.95 -5.00
C SER A 235 -12.78 1.76 -3.85
N ILE A 236 -13.15 0.50 -3.59
CA ILE A 236 -13.95 0.13 -2.41
C ILE A 236 -13.15 0.40 -1.14
N VAL A 237 -11.85 0.10 -1.15
CA VAL A 237 -10.93 0.35 -0.04
C VAL A 237 -10.89 1.82 0.34
N ASN A 238 -10.44 2.68 -0.56
CA ASN A 238 -10.26 4.09 -0.25
C ASN A 238 -11.62 4.80 -0.04
N GLY A 239 -12.70 4.33 -0.68
CA GLY A 239 -14.05 4.79 -0.37
C GLY A 239 -14.49 4.45 1.06
N SER A 240 -14.15 3.25 1.55
CA SER A 240 -14.44 2.80 2.93
C SER A 240 -13.63 3.59 3.95
N VAL A 241 -12.33 3.80 3.69
CA VAL A 241 -11.47 4.66 4.51
C VAL A 241 -11.98 6.09 4.51
N ALA A 242 -12.35 6.66 3.37
CA ALA A 242 -12.90 8.00 3.28
C ALA A 242 -14.20 8.15 4.10
N ALA A 243 -15.10 7.17 4.06
CA ALA A 243 -16.29 7.14 4.90
C ALA A 243 -15.92 7.11 6.41
N ALA A 244 -14.98 6.25 6.80
CA ALA A 244 -14.51 6.19 8.18
C ALA A 244 -13.86 7.49 8.65
N VAL A 245 -13.06 8.15 7.81
CA VAL A 245 -12.45 9.46 8.10
C VAL A 245 -13.53 10.53 8.31
N ARG A 246 -14.63 10.50 7.55
CA ARG A 246 -15.78 11.41 7.78
C ARG A 246 -16.55 11.11 9.08
N GLY A 247 -16.28 9.97 9.72
CA GLY A 247 -16.97 9.54 10.93
C GLY A 247 -18.20 8.67 10.66
N ASP A 248 -18.37 8.17 9.44
CA ASP A 248 -19.46 7.25 9.11
C ASP A 248 -19.21 5.86 9.75
N PHE A 249 -20.30 5.10 9.96
CA PHE A 249 -20.25 3.76 10.57
C PHE A 249 -21.30 2.83 9.97
N GLY A 250 -20.98 1.54 9.87
CA GLY A 250 -21.87 0.49 9.36
C GLY A 250 -21.91 0.42 7.84
N ASP A 251 -23.09 0.12 7.30
CA ASP A 251 -23.30 -0.11 5.86
C ASP A 251 -23.43 1.20 5.07
N VAL A 252 -22.30 1.76 4.66
CA VAL A 252 -22.24 3.00 3.88
C VAL A 252 -22.22 2.70 2.39
N ARG A 253 -23.16 3.26 1.64
CA ARG A 253 -23.26 3.06 0.18
C ARG A 253 -22.67 4.22 -0.60
N PHE A 254 -21.55 3.99 -1.26
CA PHE A 254 -20.91 4.97 -2.15
C PHE A 254 -20.61 4.42 -3.56
N THR A 255 -20.92 3.14 -3.82
CA THR A 255 -20.74 2.53 -5.14
C THR A 255 -21.70 1.35 -5.34
N GLU A 256 -22.18 1.19 -6.58
CA GLU A 256 -22.98 0.03 -7.02
C GLU A 256 -22.21 -1.29 -6.91
N ARG A 257 -20.87 -1.28 -6.87
CA ARG A 257 -20.05 -2.51 -6.73
C ARG A 257 -20.31 -3.27 -5.43
N THR A 258 -20.86 -2.59 -4.42
CA THR A 258 -21.13 -3.19 -3.11
C THR A 258 -22.59 -3.54 -2.91
N ARG A 259 -23.49 -3.28 -3.87
CA ARG A 259 -24.96 -3.37 -3.70
C ARG A 259 -25.48 -4.68 -3.08
N ASP A 260 -24.77 -5.79 -3.29
CA ASP A 260 -25.17 -7.13 -2.84
C ASP A 260 -24.35 -7.62 -1.62
N SER A 261 -23.54 -6.76 -1.00
CA SER A 261 -22.79 -7.01 0.24
C SER A 261 -23.03 -5.89 1.26
N GLU A 262 -22.95 -6.17 2.56
CA GLU A 262 -23.04 -5.13 3.60
C GLU A 262 -21.63 -4.64 3.94
N LEU A 263 -21.36 -3.33 3.81
CA LEU A 263 -20.12 -2.74 4.31
C LEU A 263 -20.15 -2.63 5.84
N PHE A 264 -18.98 -2.73 6.47
CA PHE A 264 -18.85 -2.49 7.92
C PHE A 264 -17.84 -1.37 8.17
N ILE A 265 -18.21 -0.16 7.76
CA ILE A 265 -17.40 1.03 7.99
C ILE A 265 -17.24 1.25 9.49
N ASN A 266 -16.01 1.49 9.94
CA ASN A 266 -15.73 1.70 11.34
C ASN A 266 -14.47 2.56 11.55
N PRO A 267 -14.29 3.20 12.72
CA PRO A 267 -13.18 4.10 12.98
C PRO A 267 -11.78 3.47 12.86
N LEU A 268 -11.63 2.14 12.97
CA LEU A 268 -10.32 1.49 12.82
C LEU A 268 -9.82 1.58 11.37
N MET A 269 -10.70 1.74 10.39
CA MET A 269 -10.32 1.93 8.99
C MET A 269 -9.55 3.25 8.77
N ALA A 270 -9.73 4.24 9.64
CA ALA A 270 -9.00 5.51 9.59
C ALA A 270 -7.66 5.48 10.37
N LEU A 271 -7.26 4.31 10.88
CA LEU A 271 -5.97 4.13 11.56
C LEU A 271 -4.92 3.61 10.58
N TYR A 272 -3.73 4.23 10.62
CA TYR A 272 -2.53 3.62 10.11
C TYR A 272 -2.00 2.59 11.09
N PHE A 273 -1.58 1.43 10.59
CA PHE A 273 -0.75 0.46 11.31
C PHE A 273 0.62 0.43 10.65
N CYS A 274 1.67 0.76 11.40
CA CYS A 274 3.00 0.93 10.84
C CYS A 274 3.98 -0.12 11.37
N VAL A 275 4.80 -0.69 10.51
CA VAL A 275 5.81 -1.69 10.88
C VAL A 275 7.11 -1.46 10.12
N ASP A 276 8.20 -1.99 10.64
CA ASP A 276 9.46 -2.12 9.91
C ASP A 276 9.30 -3.23 8.84
N ALA A 277 9.61 -2.91 7.58
CA ALA A 277 9.42 -3.84 6.46
C ALA A 277 10.34 -5.06 6.55
N THR A 278 11.55 -4.89 7.09
CA THR A 278 12.51 -5.99 7.23
C THR A 278 12.07 -6.94 8.34
N ALA A 279 11.58 -6.40 9.46
CA ALA A 279 11.01 -7.21 10.53
C ALA A 279 9.74 -7.96 10.09
N LEU A 280 8.88 -7.31 9.30
CA LEU A 280 7.70 -7.95 8.70
C LEU A 280 8.11 -9.09 7.75
N ALA A 281 9.04 -8.82 6.83
CA ALA A 281 9.55 -9.80 5.88
C ALA A 281 10.11 -11.05 6.58
N GLY A 282 10.88 -10.87 7.66
CA GLY A 282 11.45 -11.98 8.44
C GLY A 282 10.41 -12.85 9.16
N ARG A 283 9.16 -12.40 9.28
CA ARG A 283 8.06 -13.16 9.90
C ARG A 283 7.15 -13.86 8.90
N ASN A 284 7.20 -13.49 7.62
CA ASN A 284 6.46 -14.17 6.58
C ASN A 284 7.07 -15.56 6.33
N LEU A 285 6.22 -16.57 6.18
CA LEU A 285 6.63 -17.98 6.19
C LEU A 285 7.03 -18.53 4.81
N TYR A 286 6.85 -17.76 3.75
CA TYR A 286 7.10 -18.17 2.37
C TYR A 286 7.79 -17.11 1.51
N LEU A 287 8.10 -15.93 2.07
CA LEU A 287 8.65 -14.80 1.31
C LEU A 287 10.00 -15.14 0.66
N ASP A 288 10.83 -15.94 1.34
CA ASP A 288 12.11 -16.43 0.83
C ASP A 288 11.94 -17.31 -0.42
N ARG A 289 10.82 -18.04 -0.52
CA ARG A 289 10.48 -18.85 -1.69
C ARG A 289 10.12 -18.02 -2.91
N LEU A 290 9.76 -16.74 -2.73
CA LEU A 290 9.38 -15.84 -3.83
C LEU A 290 10.58 -15.22 -4.55
N GLU A 291 11.78 -15.31 -3.97
CA GLU A 291 12.99 -14.57 -4.41
C GLU A 291 13.33 -14.76 -5.89
N ASN A 292 13.06 -15.94 -6.46
CA ASN A 292 13.40 -16.27 -7.86
C ASN A 292 12.23 -16.13 -8.84
N THR A 293 11.15 -15.46 -8.44
CA THR A 293 9.99 -15.24 -9.31
C THR A 293 10.24 -14.07 -10.27
N ALA A 294 9.81 -14.24 -11.52
CA ALA A 294 9.82 -13.22 -12.57
C ALA A 294 8.40 -12.78 -12.97
N LEU A 295 7.40 -13.63 -12.76
CA LEU A 295 6.00 -13.37 -13.12
C LEU A 295 5.09 -13.52 -11.91
N MET A 296 4.03 -12.71 -11.86
CA MET A 296 3.05 -12.75 -10.76
C MET A 296 2.43 -14.15 -10.59
N ARG A 297 2.15 -14.86 -11.69
CA ARG A 297 1.63 -16.25 -11.64
C ARG A 297 2.55 -17.22 -10.89
N GLN A 298 3.87 -16.99 -10.88
CA GLN A 298 4.80 -17.83 -10.13
C GLN A 298 4.66 -17.58 -8.64
N ILE A 299 4.41 -16.32 -8.24
CA ILE A 299 4.09 -15.98 -6.84
C ILE A 299 2.82 -16.73 -6.41
N SER A 300 1.74 -16.67 -7.20
CA SER A 300 0.51 -17.44 -6.90
C SER A 300 0.80 -18.95 -6.73
N SER A 301 1.61 -19.54 -7.61
CA SER A 301 1.99 -20.97 -7.51
C SER A 301 2.76 -21.26 -6.22
N VAL A 302 3.76 -20.44 -5.88
CA VAL A 302 4.56 -20.65 -4.66
C VAL A 302 3.72 -20.49 -3.39
N ILE A 303 2.80 -19.52 -3.35
CA ILE A 303 1.87 -19.34 -2.22
C ILE A 303 0.96 -20.56 -2.08
N ALA A 304 0.39 -21.05 -3.18
CA ALA A 304 -0.47 -22.23 -3.19
C ALA A 304 0.29 -23.48 -2.71
N GLU A 305 1.47 -23.74 -3.26
CA GLU A 305 2.33 -24.86 -2.86
C GLU A 305 2.70 -24.79 -1.37
N PHE A 306 3.12 -23.62 -0.89
CA PHE A 306 3.38 -23.42 0.54
C PHE A 306 2.15 -23.73 1.40
N ARG A 307 0.96 -23.28 0.99
CA ARG A 307 -0.28 -23.52 1.75
C ARG A 307 -0.69 -24.99 1.76
N ASP A 308 -0.43 -25.73 0.69
CA ASP A 308 -0.68 -27.17 0.60
C ASP A 308 0.27 -28.00 1.49
N GLU A 309 1.48 -27.49 1.74
CA GLU A 309 2.47 -28.10 2.64
C GLU A 309 2.14 -27.89 4.13
N LEU A 310 1.29 -26.91 4.47
CA LEU A 310 0.99 -26.60 5.86
C LEU A 310 0.22 -27.76 6.51
N PRO A 311 0.67 -28.26 7.68
CA PRO A 311 -0.08 -29.30 8.41
C PRO A 311 -1.45 -28.79 8.87
N ARG A 312 -1.58 -27.47 9.06
CA ARG A 312 -2.84 -26.77 9.33
C ARG A 312 -2.66 -25.27 9.10
N GLN A 313 -3.76 -24.60 8.75
CA GLN A 313 -3.87 -23.14 8.81
C GLN A 313 -4.36 -22.71 10.20
N ARG A 314 -3.94 -21.54 10.67
CA ARG A 314 -4.42 -20.88 11.89
C ARG A 314 -5.92 -20.58 11.74
N PRO A 315 -6.77 -21.11 12.63
CA PRO A 315 -8.21 -20.92 12.53
C PRO A 315 -8.58 -19.45 12.78
N PRO A 316 -9.67 -18.95 12.16
CA PRO A 316 -10.15 -17.60 12.42
C PRO A 316 -10.52 -17.44 13.90
N ARG A 317 -10.30 -16.25 14.44
CA ARG A 317 -10.67 -15.90 15.82
C ARG A 317 -11.68 -14.77 15.83
N ALA A 318 -12.67 -14.88 16.71
CA ALA A 318 -13.57 -13.77 16.99
C ALA A 318 -12.82 -12.68 17.77
N TYR A 319 -13.05 -11.42 17.40
CA TYR A 319 -12.68 -10.30 18.26
C TYR A 319 -13.73 -10.21 19.38
N PRO A 320 -13.33 -10.03 20.65
CA PRO A 320 -14.30 -9.87 21.74
C PRO A 320 -15.21 -8.68 21.45
N HIS A 321 -16.52 -8.89 21.52
CA HIS A 321 -17.56 -7.87 21.38
C HIS A 321 -18.29 -7.67 22.71
#